data_AF-A0A1Z5KTS3-F1
#
_entry.id   AF-A0A1Z5KTS3-F1
#
_cell.length_a   1.000
_cell.length_b   1.000
_cell.length_c   1.000
_cell.angle_alpha   90.00
_cell.angle_beta   90.00
_cell.angle_gamma   90.00
#
_symmetry.space_group_name_H-M   'P 1'
#
loop_
_entity.id
_entity.type
_entity.pdbx_description
1 polymer ?
#
loop_
_entity_poly.entity_id
_entity_poly.type
_entity_poly.pdbx_seq_one_letter_code
_entity_poly.pdbx_strand_id
1 'polypeptide(L)'
;MRIVSFTMTCLSVNFLLLTTISALSDLAATTTHRSPLYNFGPASQRDTVLFSAERPGNPPGKNDPIPDERVVEWIQFMQEKEQNIHTVVALLDENELVNYQPTGLLTLYRQYGLKCQVQSMSDPRAANNLFHLFEQAEAAQQRVVTHCTGGIGRCGRVEGAWLMHRYQLTAEQASQETLLCAQHVGMIRACDPVQLKQWLDTQRLGYS
;
A
#
# COMPACT_ATOMS: atom_id res chain seq x y z
N MET A 1 -32.05 25.31 -75.33
CA MET A 1 -30.90 25.65 -76.17
C MET A 1 -30.32 26.99 -75.75
N ARG A 2 -29.28 26.98 -74.90
CA ARG A 2 -28.15 27.92 -74.92
C ARG A 2 -27.17 27.50 -73.82
N ILE A 3 -26.06 26.95 -74.31
CA ILE A 3 -24.81 26.71 -73.62
C ILE A 3 -24.21 28.09 -73.33
N VAL A 4 -23.77 28.34 -72.10
CA VAL A 4 -22.77 29.37 -71.82
C VAL A 4 -21.71 28.74 -70.93
N SER A 5 -20.54 28.59 -71.55
CA SER A 5 -19.29 28.13 -70.99
C SER A 5 -18.74 29.19 -70.03
N PHE A 6 -18.20 28.79 -68.88
CA PHE A 6 -17.37 29.67 -68.06
C PHE A 6 -16.03 28.99 -67.76
N THR A 7 -14.98 29.73 -68.07
CA THR A 7 -13.57 29.35 -68.09
C THR A 7 -12.94 29.34 -66.71
N MET A 8 -11.94 28.46 -66.57
CA MET A 8 -10.98 28.38 -65.46
C MET A 8 -10.39 29.74 -65.06
N THR A 9 -10.18 29.93 -63.76
CA THR A 9 -8.94 30.52 -63.26
C THR A 9 -8.54 29.86 -61.94
N CYS A 10 -7.27 29.46 -61.92
CA CYS A 10 -6.53 28.82 -60.85
C CYS A 10 -6.14 29.86 -59.78
N LEU A 11 -6.14 29.47 -58.49
CA LEU A 11 -5.47 30.05 -57.30
C LEU A 11 -6.27 29.52 -56.09
N SER A 12 -5.75 28.87 -55.06
CA SER A 12 -4.39 28.67 -54.56
C SER A 12 -4.41 27.43 -53.66
N VAL A 13 -3.39 26.59 -53.80
CA VAL A 13 -3.06 25.50 -52.88
C VAL A 13 -2.26 26.09 -51.72
N ASN A 14 -2.33 25.45 -50.55
CA ASN A 14 -1.55 25.65 -49.32
C ASN A 14 -2.18 26.53 -48.25
N PHE A 15 -2.99 25.94 -47.37
CA PHE A 15 -2.84 26.18 -45.92
C PHE A 15 -3.61 25.15 -45.07
N LEU A 16 -3.25 23.87 -45.09
CA LEU A 16 -3.81 22.89 -44.14
C LEU A 16 -2.85 21.71 -43.96
N LEU A 17 -1.71 21.96 -43.31
CA LEU A 17 -0.79 20.89 -42.90
C LEU A 17 0.12 21.26 -41.73
N LEU A 18 -0.36 22.07 -40.78
CA LEU A 18 0.45 22.55 -39.65
C LEU A 18 -0.31 22.68 -38.31
N THR A 19 -1.32 21.85 -38.04
CA THR A 19 -2.01 21.85 -36.73
C THR A 19 -1.97 20.53 -35.97
N THR A 20 -1.13 19.57 -36.35
CA THR A 20 -1.03 18.28 -35.63
C THR A 20 0.23 18.11 -34.77
N ILE A 21 1.11 19.10 -34.66
CA ILE A 21 2.32 18.99 -33.81
C ILE A 21 2.12 19.63 -32.41
N SER A 22 1.04 20.39 -32.18
CA SER A 22 0.80 21.04 -30.87
C SER A 22 0.05 20.17 -29.85
N ALA A 23 -0.31 18.93 -30.19
CA ALA A 23 -1.07 18.03 -29.30
C ALA A 23 -0.21 16.94 -28.65
N LEU A 24 1.11 16.98 -28.82
CA LEU A 24 2.04 15.99 -28.24
C LEU A 24 3.02 16.59 -27.22
N SER A 25 2.96 17.89 -26.93
CA SER A 25 3.79 18.52 -25.88
C SER A 25 3.16 18.47 -24.48
N ASP A 26 1.85 18.23 -24.38
CA ASP A 26 1.13 18.28 -23.09
C ASP A 26 0.96 16.91 -22.42
N LEU A 27 1.49 15.83 -23.02
CA LEU A 27 1.48 14.48 -22.45
C LEU A 27 2.80 14.12 -21.73
N ALA A 28 3.50 15.14 -21.22
CA ALA A 28 4.58 14.97 -20.26
C ALA A 28 4.27 15.79 -19.01
N ALA A 29 3.05 15.61 -18.48
CA ALA A 29 2.82 15.87 -17.06
C ALA A 29 3.81 14.99 -16.31
N THR A 30 4.93 15.60 -15.93
CA THR A 30 5.94 15.00 -15.07
C THR A 30 5.25 14.88 -13.72
N THR A 31 4.50 13.79 -13.53
CA THR A 31 3.99 13.37 -12.23
C THR A 31 5.22 13.16 -11.38
N THR A 32 5.57 14.19 -10.61
CA THR A 32 6.45 14.04 -9.47
C THR A 32 5.74 13.03 -8.58
N HIS A 33 6.17 11.77 -8.66
CA HIS A 33 5.55 10.69 -7.92
C HIS A 33 5.86 10.91 -6.44
N ARG A 34 5.05 11.72 -5.77
CA ARG A 34 5.17 11.94 -4.34
C ARG A 34 4.86 10.60 -3.67
N SER A 35 5.77 10.12 -2.83
CA SER A 35 5.52 8.93 -2.04
C SER A 35 4.26 9.14 -1.19
N PRO A 36 3.39 8.12 -1.06
CA PRO A 36 2.18 8.23 -0.28
C PRO A 36 2.54 8.47 1.18
N LEU A 37 1.71 9.26 1.86
CA LEU A 37 1.90 9.55 3.28
C LEU A 37 1.95 8.23 4.07
N TYR A 38 2.90 8.13 4.99
CA TYR A 38 3.17 6.94 5.79
C TYR A 38 3.45 5.66 5.00
N ASN A 39 3.87 5.77 3.73
CA ASN A 39 4.06 4.60 2.87
C ASN A 39 2.78 3.71 2.84
N PHE A 40 1.61 4.35 2.96
CA PHE A 40 0.32 3.69 3.10
C PHE A 40 -0.25 3.23 1.77
N GLY A 41 -0.83 2.03 1.74
CA GLY A 41 -1.59 1.53 0.60
C GLY A 41 -1.87 0.02 0.68
N PRO A 42 -2.59 -0.51 -0.32
CA PRO A 42 -3.13 -1.87 -0.28
C PRO A 42 -2.07 -2.93 -0.61
N ALA A 43 -2.32 -4.17 -0.19
CA ALA A 43 -1.48 -5.33 -0.53
C ALA A 43 -1.42 -5.59 -2.05
N SER A 44 -2.54 -5.38 -2.75
CA SER A 44 -2.60 -5.39 -4.20
C SER A 44 -3.72 -4.51 -4.75
N GLN A 45 -3.76 -4.30 -6.07
CA GLN A 45 -4.81 -3.47 -6.71
C GLN A 45 -6.23 -4.04 -6.53
N ARG A 46 -6.34 -5.35 -6.30
CA ARG A 46 -7.63 -6.04 -6.12
C ARG A 46 -7.96 -6.29 -4.65
N ASP A 47 -6.99 -6.17 -3.75
CA ASP A 47 -7.22 -6.41 -2.33
C ASP A 47 -7.84 -5.17 -1.67
N THR A 48 -8.95 -5.38 -0.96
CA THR A 48 -9.70 -4.31 -0.30
C THR A 48 -9.68 -4.43 1.22
N VAL A 49 -8.98 -5.43 1.75
CA VAL A 49 -8.98 -5.80 3.18
C VAL A 49 -7.67 -5.39 3.83
N LEU A 50 -6.55 -5.78 3.22
CA LEU A 50 -5.23 -5.60 3.78
C LEU A 50 -4.53 -4.38 3.18
N PHE A 51 -4.18 -3.45 4.06
CA PHE A 51 -3.32 -2.32 3.81
C PHE A 51 -2.06 -2.44 4.67
N SER A 52 -1.00 -1.73 4.28
CA SER A 52 0.16 -1.56 5.16
C SER A 52 0.69 -0.14 5.16
N ALA A 53 1.47 0.19 6.18
CA ALA A 53 2.10 1.49 6.35
C ALA A 53 3.42 1.37 7.12
N GLU A 54 4.19 2.45 7.16
CA GLU A 54 5.23 2.64 8.15
C GLU A 54 4.62 2.90 9.54
N ARG A 55 5.41 2.67 10.59
CA ARG A 55 4.96 2.92 11.97
C ARG A 55 4.75 4.43 12.21
N PRO A 56 3.92 4.81 13.18
CA PRO A 56 3.82 6.22 13.57
C PRO A 56 5.17 6.81 13.98
N GLY A 57 5.44 8.05 13.57
CA GLY A 57 6.69 8.74 13.90
C GLY A 57 7.94 8.25 13.14
N ASN A 58 7.80 7.52 12.04
CA ASN A 58 8.93 7.16 11.17
C ASN A 58 9.39 8.35 10.28
N PRO A 59 10.70 8.48 9.95
CA PRO A 59 11.82 7.83 10.61
C PRO A 59 11.99 8.36 12.04
N PRO A 60 12.30 7.51 13.03
CA PRO A 60 12.69 8.00 14.34
C PRO A 60 14.05 8.71 14.25
N GLY A 61 14.28 9.71 15.11
CA GLY A 61 15.65 10.03 15.52
C GLY A 61 16.26 8.80 16.18
N LYS A 62 17.56 8.55 15.96
CA LYS A 62 18.24 7.27 16.31
C LYS A 62 18.02 6.80 17.76
N ASN A 63 17.72 7.70 18.69
CA ASN A 63 17.47 7.41 20.11
C ASN A 63 16.28 8.22 20.68
N ASP A 64 15.45 8.82 19.83
CA ASP A 64 14.42 9.74 20.31
C ASP A 64 13.12 8.98 20.62
N PRO A 65 12.51 9.19 21.80
CA PRO A 65 11.17 8.68 22.06
C PRO A 65 10.21 9.26 21.02
N ILE A 66 9.26 8.45 20.58
CA ILE A 66 8.25 8.88 19.62
C ILE A 66 7.16 9.61 20.41
N PRO A 67 6.92 10.91 20.16
CA PRO A 67 5.91 11.64 20.89
C PRO A 67 4.50 11.14 20.56
N ASP A 68 3.62 11.16 21.54
CA ASP A 68 2.21 10.73 21.40
C ASP A 68 1.52 11.49 20.26
N GLU A 69 1.84 12.76 20.03
CA GLU A 69 1.28 13.58 18.96
C GLU A 69 1.53 12.96 17.57
N ARG A 70 2.70 12.36 17.34
CA ARG A 70 3.03 11.71 16.07
C ARG A 70 2.28 10.40 15.88
N VAL A 71 1.92 9.75 16.99
CA VAL A 71 1.02 8.58 16.98
C VAL A 71 -0.40 9.03 16.67
N VAL A 72 -0.87 10.10 17.30
CA VAL A 72 -2.21 10.67 17.09
C VAL A 72 -2.39 11.14 15.64
N GLU A 73 -1.42 11.85 15.06
CA GLU A 73 -1.44 12.26 13.64
C GLU A 73 -1.60 11.05 12.70
N TRP A 74 -0.85 9.98 12.95
CA TRP A 74 -0.94 8.76 12.17
C TRP A 74 -2.29 8.05 12.33
N ILE A 75 -2.82 7.99 13.56
CA ILE A 75 -4.15 7.41 13.84
C ILE A 75 -5.24 8.18 13.09
N GLN A 76 -5.19 9.51 13.12
CA GLN A 76 -6.16 10.37 12.45
C GLN A 76 -6.15 10.10 10.94
N PHE A 77 -4.98 10.03 10.31
CA PHE A 77 -4.87 9.66 8.90
C PHE A 77 -5.44 8.27 8.60
N MET A 78 -5.20 7.27 9.47
CA MET A 78 -5.75 5.93 9.26
C MET A 78 -7.28 5.89 9.35
N GLN A 79 -7.86 6.75 10.18
CA GLN A 79 -9.31 6.84 10.42
C GLN A 79 -10.03 7.81 9.48
N GLU A 80 -9.31 8.56 8.64
CA GLU A 80 -9.91 9.36 7.57
C GLU A 80 -10.82 8.50 6.70
N LYS A 81 -11.85 9.12 6.11
CA LYS A 81 -12.93 8.42 5.41
C LYS A 81 -12.41 7.58 4.24
N GLU A 82 -11.35 8.04 3.60
CA GLU A 82 -10.71 7.42 2.45
C GLU A 82 -9.98 6.13 2.83
N GLN A 83 -9.29 6.12 3.97
CA GLN A 83 -8.53 4.98 4.50
C GLN A 83 -9.44 4.02 5.27
N ASN A 84 -10.32 4.56 6.11
CA ASN A 84 -11.34 3.85 6.90
C ASN A 84 -10.80 2.60 7.62
N ILE A 85 -9.64 2.74 8.27
CA ILE A 85 -9.02 1.67 9.05
C ILE A 85 -9.66 1.60 10.43
N HIS A 86 -9.96 0.37 10.87
CA HIS A 86 -10.50 0.10 12.21
C HIS A 86 -9.62 -0.85 13.03
N THR A 87 -8.75 -1.60 12.36
CA THR A 87 -7.89 -2.60 12.98
C THR A 87 -6.44 -2.38 12.56
N VAL A 88 -5.54 -2.34 13.54
CA VAL A 88 -4.10 -2.18 13.35
C VAL A 88 -3.36 -3.42 13.83
N VAL A 89 -2.43 -3.90 13.00
CA VAL A 89 -1.49 -4.96 13.35
C VAL A 89 -0.08 -4.36 13.40
N ALA A 90 0.49 -4.27 14.60
CA ALA A 90 1.87 -3.87 14.78
C ALA A 90 2.78 -5.11 14.64
N LEU A 91 3.65 -5.09 13.62
CA LEU A 91 4.66 -6.13 13.38
C LEU A 91 5.99 -5.83 14.09
N LEU A 92 5.96 -4.93 15.07
CA LEU A 92 7.12 -4.44 15.82
C LEU A 92 7.49 -5.41 16.94
N ASP A 93 8.78 -5.56 17.20
CA ASP A 93 9.27 -6.30 18.36
C ASP A 93 9.32 -5.41 19.62
N GLU A 94 9.50 -6.00 20.79
CA GLU A 94 9.50 -5.27 22.08
C GLU A 94 10.50 -4.12 22.12
N ASN A 95 11.69 -4.32 21.55
CA ASN A 95 12.74 -3.30 21.44
C ASN A 95 12.36 -2.11 20.55
N GLU A 96 11.37 -2.27 19.66
CA GLU A 96 10.85 -1.17 18.86
C GLU A 96 9.66 -0.49 19.57
N LEU A 97 8.86 -1.25 20.32
CA LEU A 97 7.71 -0.76 21.08
C LEU A 97 8.11 0.10 22.29
N VAL A 98 9.31 -0.12 22.86
CA VAL A 98 9.84 0.68 23.97
C VAL A 98 10.00 2.17 23.63
N ASN A 99 10.01 2.53 22.36
CA ASN A 99 10.12 3.93 21.92
C ASN A 99 8.84 4.76 22.13
N TYR A 100 7.72 4.13 22.45
CA TYR A 100 6.42 4.80 22.61
C TYR A 100 6.06 4.97 24.09
N GLN A 101 6.91 5.67 24.84
CA GLN A 101 6.70 5.95 26.26
C GLN A 101 6.35 7.43 26.45
N PRO A 102 5.54 7.78 27.48
CA PRO A 102 5.08 6.91 28.56
C PRO A 102 3.78 6.15 28.28
N THR A 103 2.96 6.59 27.32
CA THR A 103 1.58 6.11 27.18
C THR A 103 1.50 4.68 26.60
N GLY A 104 2.42 4.34 25.69
CA GLY A 104 2.41 3.08 24.96
C GLY A 104 1.62 3.16 23.66
N LEU A 105 2.20 2.65 22.57
CA LEU A 105 1.58 2.65 21.23
C LEU A 105 0.16 2.03 21.23
N LEU A 106 0.03 0.85 21.83
CA LEU A 106 -1.24 0.10 21.83
C LEU A 106 -2.29 0.78 22.72
N THR A 107 -1.86 1.46 23.78
CA THR A 107 -2.75 2.24 24.65
C THR A 107 -3.36 3.37 23.85
N LEU A 108 -2.54 4.12 23.09
CA LEU A 108 -3.01 5.19 22.21
C LEU A 108 -3.97 4.66 21.15
N TYR A 109 -3.65 3.56 20.45
CA TYR A 109 -4.58 2.95 19.49
C TYR A 109 -5.95 2.67 20.11
N ARG A 110 -6.00 2.06 21.30
CA ARG A 110 -7.27 1.76 22.00
C ARG A 110 -8.01 3.01 22.45
N GLN A 111 -7.31 4.03 22.94
CA GLN A 111 -7.92 5.29 23.36
C GLN A 111 -8.66 5.99 22.21
N TYR A 112 -8.14 5.85 20.99
CA TYR A 112 -8.76 6.38 19.77
C TYR A 112 -9.69 5.38 19.07
N GLY A 113 -10.07 4.29 19.76
CA GLY A 113 -11.07 3.35 19.28
C GLY A 113 -10.60 2.38 18.19
N LEU A 114 -9.30 2.29 17.92
CA LEU A 114 -8.74 1.27 17.03
C LEU A 114 -8.64 -0.07 17.76
N LYS A 115 -9.07 -1.15 17.09
CA LYS A 115 -8.67 -2.50 17.47
C LYS A 115 -7.19 -2.65 17.16
N CYS A 116 -6.40 -3.21 18.07
CA CYS A 116 -4.98 -3.39 17.83
C CYS A 116 -4.46 -4.73 18.35
N GLN A 117 -3.54 -5.33 17.59
CA GLN A 117 -2.75 -6.47 18.01
C GLN A 117 -1.27 -6.28 17.67
N VAL A 118 -0.39 -6.86 18.47
CA VAL A 118 1.01 -7.03 18.12
C VAL A 118 1.17 -8.45 17.61
N GLN A 119 1.80 -8.60 16.44
CA GLN A 119 2.15 -9.90 15.89
C GLN A 119 3.65 -9.95 15.63
N SER A 120 4.36 -10.71 16.48
CA SER A 120 5.76 -10.99 16.19
C SER A 120 5.85 -11.93 14.98
N MET A 121 6.74 -11.61 14.04
CA MET A 121 6.97 -12.44 12.85
C MET A 121 7.69 -13.75 13.18
N SER A 122 8.30 -13.88 14.37
CA SER A 122 8.96 -15.10 14.82
C SER A 122 8.02 -16.11 15.48
N ASP A 123 6.78 -15.71 15.80
CA ASP A 123 5.77 -16.64 16.31
C ASP A 123 5.46 -17.67 15.21
N PRO A 124 5.58 -18.99 15.47
CA PRO A 124 5.26 -20.03 14.49
C PRO A 124 3.78 -20.08 14.10
N ARG A 125 2.89 -19.30 14.74
CA ARG A 125 1.48 -19.18 14.35
C ARG A 125 1.15 -17.83 13.74
N ALA A 126 2.14 -16.97 13.51
CA ALA A 126 1.92 -15.60 13.06
C ALA A 126 1.09 -15.54 11.77
N ALA A 127 1.45 -16.32 10.75
CA ALA A 127 0.72 -16.33 9.50
C ALA A 127 -0.75 -16.77 9.69
N ASN A 128 -1.00 -17.86 10.41
CA ASN A 128 -2.36 -18.33 10.68
C ASN A 128 -3.20 -17.31 11.47
N ASN A 129 -2.64 -16.68 12.49
CA ASN A 129 -3.33 -15.65 13.26
C ASN A 129 -3.70 -14.45 12.37
N LEU A 130 -2.79 -14.04 11.49
CA LEU A 130 -3.03 -12.94 10.55
C LEU A 130 -4.08 -13.30 9.51
N PHE A 131 -4.02 -14.49 8.91
CA PHE A 131 -5.01 -14.94 7.95
C PHE A 131 -6.41 -14.98 8.56
N HIS A 132 -6.53 -15.55 9.76
CA HIS A 132 -7.81 -15.57 10.46
C HIS A 132 -8.35 -14.16 10.74
N LEU A 133 -7.48 -13.22 11.15
CA LEU A 133 -7.87 -11.82 11.33
C LEU A 133 -8.33 -11.19 10.02
N PHE A 134 -7.61 -11.41 8.92
CA PHE A 134 -7.93 -10.81 7.62
C PHE A 134 -9.22 -11.39 7.04
N GLU A 135 -9.47 -12.69 7.20
CA GLU A 135 -10.74 -13.33 6.83
C GLU A 135 -11.93 -12.78 7.64
N GLN A 136 -11.74 -12.58 8.95
CA GLN A 136 -12.76 -11.93 9.78
C GLN A 136 -13.04 -10.49 9.33
N ALA A 137 -11.99 -9.75 8.98
CA ALA A 137 -12.12 -8.38 8.47
C ALA A 137 -12.82 -8.36 7.10
N GLU A 138 -12.48 -9.28 6.20
CA GLU A 138 -13.15 -9.45 4.90
C GLU A 138 -14.64 -9.73 5.08
N ALA A 139 -14.99 -10.70 5.95
CA ALA A 139 -16.38 -11.04 6.25
C ALA A 139 -17.17 -9.87 6.86
N ALA A 140 -16.50 -8.99 7.61
CA ALA A 140 -17.08 -7.79 8.19
C ALA A 140 -17.01 -6.56 7.27
N GLN A 141 -16.46 -6.68 6.06
CA GLN A 141 -16.17 -5.56 5.15
C GLN A 141 -15.34 -4.44 5.80
N GLN A 142 -14.39 -4.83 6.65
CA GLN A 142 -13.49 -3.94 7.38
C GLN A 142 -12.09 -3.98 6.79
N ARG A 143 -11.38 -2.85 6.92
CA ARG A 143 -9.99 -2.73 6.52
C ARG A 143 -9.05 -2.89 7.70
N VAL A 144 -7.94 -3.56 7.46
CA VAL A 144 -6.84 -3.78 8.39
C VAL A 144 -5.60 -3.09 7.85
N VAL A 145 -4.87 -2.38 8.71
CA VAL A 145 -3.52 -1.92 8.37
C VAL A 145 -2.49 -2.72 9.16
N THR A 146 -1.47 -3.24 8.49
CA THR A 146 -0.26 -3.73 9.16
C THR A 146 0.81 -2.64 9.13
N HIS A 147 1.62 -2.52 10.18
CA HIS A 147 2.79 -1.66 10.12
C HIS A 147 4.01 -2.34 10.73
N CYS A 148 5.18 -2.04 10.16
CA CYS A 148 6.48 -2.31 10.76
C CYS A 148 7.27 -0.99 10.83
N THR A 149 8.59 -1.01 10.98
CA THR A 149 9.33 0.28 11.04
C THR A 149 9.17 1.13 9.78
N GLY A 150 9.61 0.67 8.61
CA GLY A 150 9.45 1.43 7.35
C GLY A 150 8.19 1.10 6.54
N GLY A 151 7.40 0.12 6.97
CA GLY A 151 6.30 -0.41 6.13
C GLY A 151 6.78 -1.19 4.90
N ILE A 152 8.04 -1.64 4.86
CA ILE A 152 8.66 -2.17 3.63
C ILE A 152 8.75 -3.70 3.66
N GLY A 153 9.62 -4.26 4.53
CA GLY A 153 9.99 -5.68 4.50
C GLY A 153 9.00 -6.62 5.19
N ARG A 154 8.75 -6.42 6.49
CA ARG A 154 7.79 -7.25 7.25
C ARG A 154 6.37 -7.11 6.69
N CYS A 155 5.97 -5.88 6.35
CA CYS A 155 4.70 -5.61 5.67
C CYS A 155 4.62 -6.31 4.31
N GLY A 156 5.62 -6.14 3.43
CA GLY A 156 5.65 -6.82 2.13
C GLY A 156 5.55 -8.34 2.26
N ARG A 157 6.18 -8.92 3.28
CA ARG A 157 6.06 -10.36 3.55
C ARG A 157 4.65 -10.79 4.00
N VAL A 158 4.00 -10.01 4.86
CA VAL A 158 2.62 -10.26 5.28
C VAL A 158 1.64 -10.09 4.12
N GLU A 159 1.82 -9.04 3.31
CA GLU A 159 1.04 -8.79 2.07
C GLU A 159 1.17 -9.99 1.13
N GLY A 160 2.39 -10.40 0.78
CA GLY A 160 2.63 -11.54 -0.09
C GLY A 160 2.02 -12.84 0.43
N ALA A 161 2.17 -13.13 1.73
CA ALA A 161 1.57 -14.31 2.35
C ALA A 161 0.04 -14.29 2.29
N TRP A 162 -0.58 -13.14 2.55
CA TRP A 162 -2.03 -12.98 2.44
C TRP A 162 -2.49 -13.20 1.00
N LEU A 163 -1.80 -12.62 0.01
CA LEU A 163 -2.17 -12.81 -1.41
C LEU A 163 -2.03 -14.28 -1.85
N MET A 164 -1.02 -15.00 -1.35
CA MET A 164 -0.88 -16.45 -1.56
C MET A 164 -2.11 -17.19 -1.01
N HIS A 165 -2.45 -16.95 0.26
CA HIS A 165 -3.58 -17.58 0.94
C HIS A 165 -4.92 -17.27 0.25
N ARG A 166 -5.17 -15.99 -0.02
CA ARG A 166 -6.47 -15.49 -0.47
C ARG A 166 -6.75 -15.74 -1.96
N TYR A 167 -5.72 -15.69 -2.79
CA TYR A 167 -5.86 -15.78 -4.25
C TYR A 167 -5.14 -17.00 -4.85
N GLN A 168 -4.65 -17.91 -4.01
CA GLN A 168 -3.96 -19.14 -4.41
C GLN A 168 -2.76 -18.89 -5.36
N LEU A 169 -2.01 -17.84 -5.05
CA LEU A 169 -0.81 -17.46 -5.79
C LEU A 169 0.42 -18.25 -5.31
N THR A 170 1.39 -18.45 -6.19
CA THR A 170 2.74 -18.82 -5.76
C THR A 170 3.42 -17.62 -5.07
N ALA A 171 4.50 -17.87 -4.33
CA ALA A 171 5.27 -16.78 -3.70
C ALA A 171 5.80 -15.77 -4.72
N GLU A 172 6.21 -16.23 -5.91
CA GLU A 172 6.69 -15.38 -7.00
C GLU A 172 5.56 -14.50 -7.54
N GLN A 173 4.36 -15.06 -7.74
CA GLN A 173 3.20 -14.31 -8.21
C GLN A 173 2.75 -13.27 -7.18
N ALA A 174 2.67 -13.65 -5.90
CA ALA A 174 2.29 -12.75 -4.82
C ALA A 174 3.32 -11.63 -4.60
N SER A 175 4.62 -11.96 -4.67
CA SER A 175 5.71 -10.98 -4.65
C SER A 175 5.59 -9.99 -5.79
N GLN A 176 5.44 -10.47 -7.02
CA GLN A 176 5.30 -9.63 -8.20
C GLN A 176 4.06 -8.73 -8.10
N GLU A 177 2.92 -9.27 -7.67
CA GLU A 177 1.68 -8.50 -7.50
C GLU A 177 1.82 -7.40 -6.45
N THR A 178 2.44 -7.70 -5.30
CA THR A 178 2.73 -6.72 -4.24
C THR A 178 3.62 -5.60 -4.76
N LEU A 179 4.70 -5.93 -5.48
CA LEU A 179 5.66 -4.95 -6.00
C LEU A 179 5.05 -4.07 -7.10
N LEU A 180 4.26 -4.65 -8.01
CA LEU A 180 3.56 -3.88 -9.04
C LEU A 180 2.53 -2.93 -8.43
N CYS A 181 1.80 -3.38 -7.41
CA CYS A 181 0.88 -2.52 -6.69
C CYS A 181 1.62 -1.37 -6.00
N ALA A 182 2.69 -1.68 -5.27
CA ALA A 182 3.51 -0.67 -4.60
C ALA A 182 4.03 0.38 -5.57
N GLN A 183 4.58 -0.04 -6.71
CA GLN A 183 5.03 0.86 -7.77
C GLN A 183 3.87 1.72 -8.31
N HIS A 184 2.70 1.12 -8.53
CA HIS A 184 1.53 1.83 -9.06
C HIS A 184 1.02 2.92 -8.12
N VAL A 185 1.06 2.70 -6.80
CA VAL A 185 0.58 3.67 -5.80
C VAL A 185 1.70 4.49 -5.15
N GLY A 186 2.95 4.32 -5.59
CA GLY A 186 4.12 5.04 -5.09
C GLY A 186 4.70 4.58 -3.77
N MET A 187 4.24 3.44 -3.26
CA MET A 187 4.80 2.84 -2.06
C MET A 187 6.15 2.21 -2.34
N ILE A 188 6.91 2.01 -1.26
CA ILE A 188 8.07 1.12 -1.25
C ILE A 188 7.66 -0.13 -0.48
N ARG A 189 7.78 -1.28 -1.13
CA ARG A 189 7.59 -2.61 -0.53
C ARG A 189 8.77 -3.51 -0.89
N ALA A 190 9.11 -4.41 0.03
CA ALA A 190 10.05 -5.48 -0.23
C ALA A 190 9.37 -6.80 0.11
N CYS A 191 8.94 -7.51 -0.94
CA CYS A 191 8.37 -8.84 -0.82
C CYS A 191 9.28 -9.82 -1.55
N ASP A 192 10.41 -10.20 -0.95
CA ASP A 192 11.30 -11.20 -1.54
C ASP A 192 10.66 -12.60 -1.46
N PRO A 193 10.48 -13.32 -2.59
CA PRO A 193 9.78 -14.60 -2.59
C PRO A 193 10.51 -15.71 -1.83
N VAL A 194 11.84 -15.63 -1.72
CA VAL A 194 12.64 -16.60 -0.95
C VAL A 194 12.43 -16.40 0.54
N GLN A 195 12.53 -15.15 1.03
CA GLN A 195 12.27 -14.82 2.43
C GLN A 195 10.81 -15.05 2.82
N LEU A 196 9.88 -14.84 1.89
CA LEU A 196 8.46 -15.15 2.08
C LEU A 196 8.26 -16.65 2.32
N LYS A 197 8.79 -17.50 1.43
CA LYS A 197 8.75 -18.96 1.59
C LYS A 197 9.41 -19.41 2.89
N GLN A 198 10.63 -18.95 3.16
CA GLN A 198 11.35 -19.28 4.40
C GLN A 198 10.56 -18.91 5.64
N TRP A 199 9.90 -17.75 5.66
CA TRP A 199 9.06 -17.38 6.79
C TRP A 199 7.87 -18.34 6.91
N LEU A 200 7.12 -18.58 5.83
CA LEU A 200 5.97 -19.50 5.83
C LEU A 200 6.35 -20.93 6.22
N ASP A 201 7.54 -21.40 5.84
CA ASP A 201 8.06 -22.73 6.23
C ASP A 201 8.31 -22.86 7.74
N THR A 202 8.56 -21.74 8.43
CA THR A 202 8.64 -21.72 9.91
C THR A 202 7.27 -21.65 10.58
N GLN A 203 6.21 -21.40 9.82
CA GLN A 203 4.86 -21.30 10.34
C GLN A 203 4.22 -22.69 10.40
N ARG A 204 3.60 -23.00 11.53
CA ARG A 204 2.72 -24.15 11.71
C ARG A 204 1.39 -23.83 11.05
N LEU A 205 1.39 -23.78 9.72
CA LEU A 205 0.20 -23.72 8.89
C LEU A 205 -0.51 -25.07 9.04
N GLY A 206 -1.25 -25.23 10.14
CA GLY A 206 -2.00 -26.44 10.42
C GLY A 206 -3.08 -26.67 9.36
N TYR A 207 -2.75 -27.41 8.30
CA TYR A 207 -3.73 -28.21 7.58
C TYR A 207 -3.93 -29.49 8.39
N SER A 208 -4.80 -29.43 9.39
CA SER A 208 -5.32 -30.59 10.11
C SER A 208 -6.83 -30.62 10.00
#